data_AF-A0A4Y2I3A5-F1
#
_entry.id   AF-A0A4Y2I3A5-F1
#
_cell.length_a   1.000
_cell.length_b   1.000
_cell.length_c   1.000
_cell.angle_alpha   90.00
_cell.angle_beta   90.00
_cell.angle_gamma   90.00
#
_symmetry.space_group_name_H-M   'P 1'
#
loop_
_entity.id
_entity.type
_entity.pdbx_description
1 polymer ?
#
loop_
_entity_poly.entity_id
_entity_poly.type
_entity_poly.pdbx_seq_one_letter_code
_entity_poly.pdbx_strand_id
1 'polypeptide(L)'
;LTVDNDLYNSDRFPLIVADNRQNPNNSYRPPKYVLNAANWQKFTGLANINSETIKSATIDEALSYIVNTIIEAADSSIPKTSGKRRN
;
A
#
# COMPACT_ATOMS: atom_id res chain seq x y z
N LEU A 1 8.96 -37.48 -30.55
CA LEU A 1 10.02 -36.48 -30.31
C LEU A 1 9.94 -35.48 -31.45
N THR A 2 9.20 -34.40 -31.26
CA THR A 2 9.21 -33.28 -32.20
C THR A 2 9.81 -32.14 -31.42
N VAL A 3 11.07 -31.85 -31.73
CA VAL A 3 11.87 -30.83 -31.06
C VAL A 3 11.47 -29.52 -31.73
N ASP A 4 10.78 -28.65 -31.00
CA ASP A 4 10.45 -27.33 -31.51
C ASP A 4 11.73 -26.50 -31.56
N ASN A 5 12.04 -26.01 -32.75
CA ASN A 5 13.39 -25.72 -33.19
C ASN A 5 13.63 -24.21 -33.30
N ASP A 6 13.35 -23.46 -32.22
CA ASP A 6 13.71 -22.04 -32.18
C ASP A 6 13.94 -21.51 -30.75
N LEU A 7 14.90 -22.13 -30.05
CA LEU A 7 15.55 -21.52 -28.90
C LEU A 7 16.65 -20.59 -29.41
N TYR A 8 16.28 -19.35 -29.74
CA TYR A 8 17.19 -18.26 -30.10
C TYR A 8 18.26 -18.04 -29.02
N ASN A 9 19.37 -18.77 -29.06
CA ASN A 9 20.67 -18.54 -28.39
C ASN A 9 20.60 -17.79 -27.04
N SER A 10 19.65 -18.14 -26.19
CA SER A 10 19.48 -17.51 -24.89
C SER A 10 19.70 -18.59 -23.86
N ASP A 11 20.73 -18.43 -23.03
CA ASP A 11 20.93 -19.22 -21.80
C ASP A 11 19.84 -18.95 -20.74
N ARG A 12 18.70 -18.37 -21.15
CA ARG A 12 17.58 -18.03 -20.28
C ARG A 12 16.55 -19.16 -20.34
N PHE A 13 16.74 -20.15 -19.49
CA PHE A 13 15.65 -21.05 -19.15
C PHE A 13 14.62 -20.31 -18.28
N PRO A 14 13.33 -20.28 -18.65
CA PRO A 14 12.32 -19.71 -17.78
C PRO A 14 12.17 -20.58 -16.53
N LEU A 15 12.31 -19.98 -15.35
CA LEU A 15 11.96 -20.63 -14.09
C LEU A 15 10.45 -20.54 -13.88
N ILE A 16 9.76 -21.68 -14.00
CA ILE A 16 8.34 -21.79 -13.69
C ILE A 16 8.22 -21.98 -12.17
N VAL A 17 7.82 -20.94 -11.46
CA VAL A 17 7.49 -21.02 -10.03
C VAL A 17 5.99 -21.24 -9.89
N ALA A 18 5.59 -22.45 -9.51
CA ALA A 18 4.21 -22.76 -9.16
C ALA A 18 3.98 -22.47 -7.67
N ASP A 19 3.14 -21.48 -7.35
CA ASP A 19 2.70 -21.22 -5.98
C ASP A 19 1.64 -22.27 -5.59
N ASN A 20 2.09 -23.35 -4.95
CA ASN A 20 1.22 -24.46 -4.48
C ASN A 20 0.46 -24.13 -3.19
N ARG A 21 0.44 -22.87 -2.74
CA ARG A 21 -0.36 -22.47 -1.59
C ARG A 21 -1.84 -22.56 -1.95
N GLN A 22 -2.43 -23.72 -1.69
CA GLN A 22 -3.87 -23.90 -1.62
C GLN A 22 -4.43 -23.09 -0.46
N ASN A 23 -4.67 -21.80 -0.68
CA ASN A 23 -5.68 -21.07 0.06
C ASN A 23 -6.61 -20.36 -0.93
N PRO A 24 -7.54 -21.09 -1.56
CA PRO A 24 -8.48 -20.51 -2.52
C PRO A 24 -9.42 -19.47 -1.90
N ASN A 25 -9.48 -19.36 -0.56
CA ASN A 25 -10.58 -18.67 0.12
C ASN A 25 -10.19 -17.47 0.99
N ASN A 26 -8.90 -17.10 1.10
CA ASN A 26 -8.55 -15.82 1.73
C ASN A 26 -7.89 -14.88 0.74
N SER A 27 -8.70 -14.41 -0.22
CA SER A 27 -8.30 -13.39 -1.20
C SER A 27 -8.28 -11.98 -0.62
N TYR A 28 -8.64 -11.80 0.66
CA TYR A 28 -8.64 -10.51 1.32
C TYR A 28 -7.22 -9.97 1.40
N ARG A 29 -6.98 -8.89 0.67
CA ARG A 29 -5.78 -8.08 0.82
C ARG A 29 -6.11 -6.89 1.71
N PRO A 30 -5.28 -6.56 2.71
CA PRO A 30 -5.45 -5.34 3.47
C PRO A 30 -5.60 -4.13 2.52
N PRO A 31 -6.61 -3.27 2.73
CA PRO A 31 -6.76 -2.02 2.00
C PRO A 31 -5.48 -1.20 2.05
N LYS A 32 -5.01 -0.72 0.89
CA LYS A 32 -3.81 0.12 0.76
C LYS A 32 -4.20 1.48 0.19
N TYR A 33 -3.54 2.53 0.64
CA TYR A 33 -3.71 3.86 0.07
C TYR A 33 -3.31 3.90 -1.41
N VAL A 34 -4.17 4.45 -2.25
CA VAL A 34 -3.92 4.63 -3.68
C VAL A 34 -3.41 6.06 -3.91
N LEU A 35 -2.08 6.22 -3.81
CA LEU A 35 -1.43 7.55 -3.84
C LEU A 35 -1.70 8.34 -5.14
N ASN A 36 -1.88 7.64 -6.27
CA ASN A 36 -2.20 8.28 -7.55
C ASN A 36 -3.61 8.91 -7.57
N ALA A 37 -4.50 8.49 -6.68
CA ALA A 37 -5.86 9.01 -6.54
C ALA A 37 -6.00 9.95 -5.32
N ALA A 38 -4.89 10.33 -4.69
CA ALA A 38 -4.88 11.19 -3.52
C ALA A 38 -5.27 12.63 -3.88
N ASN A 39 -6.10 13.25 -3.03
CA ASN A 39 -6.25 14.70 -3.01
C ASN A 39 -5.16 15.30 -2.10
N TRP A 40 -4.01 15.61 -2.68
CA TRP A 40 -2.86 16.14 -1.95
C TRP A 40 -3.12 17.50 -1.30
N GLN A 41 -3.91 18.37 -1.93
CA GLN A 41 -4.26 19.66 -1.33
C GLN A 41 -5.07 19.48 -0.04
N LYS A 42 -6.04 18.55 -0.04
CA LYS A 42 -6.81 18.21 1.16
C LYS A 42 -5.92 17.56 2.22
N PHE A 43 -5.04 16.63 1.82
CA PHE A 43 -4.08 16.00 2.73
C PHE A 43 -3.21 17.05 3.43
N THR A 44 -2.57 17.95 2.68
CA THR A 44 -1.69 18.99 3.23
C THR A 44 -2.42 19.91 4.20
N GLY A 45 -3.67 20.28 3.91
CA GLY A 45 -4.48 21.10 4.81
C GLY A 45 -4.82 20.39 6.13
N LEU A 46 -5.09 19.09 6.08
CA LEU A 46 -5.48 18.29 7.25
C LEU A 46 -4.28 17.79 8.05
N ALA A 47 -3.16 17.48 7.40
CA ALA A 47 -1.93 17.01 8.03
C ALA A 47 -1.10 18.14 8.68
N ASN A 48 -1.75 19.25 9.03
CA ASN A 48 -1.08 20.39 9.64
C ASN A 48 -0.86 20.13 11.14
N ILE A 49 0.39 19.88 11.50
CA ILE A 49 0.80 19.58 12.87
C ILE A 49 1.05 20.88 13.62
N ASN A 50 0.31 21.12 14.70
CA ASN A 50 0.52 22.30 15.53
C ASN A 50 1.72 22.13 16.47
N SER A 51 2.77 22.91 16.25
CA SER A 51 3.99 22.88 17.08
C SER A 51 3.75 23.34 18.52
N GLU A 52 2.75 24.19 18.78
CA GLU A 52 2.45 24.64 20.14
C GLU A 52 1.85 23.52 20.99
N THR A 53 0.97 22.71 20.39
CA THR A 53 0.36 21.54 21.04
C THR A 53 1.41 20.49 21.42
N ILE A 54 2.44 20.31 20.57
CA ILE A 54 3.52 19.35 20.82
C ILE A 54 4.43 19.80 21.98
N LYS A 55 4.75 21.10 22.06
CA LYS A 55 5.67 21.63 23.08
C LYS A 55 5.17 21.46 24.51
N SER A 56 3.86 21.44 24.70
CA SER A 56 3.21 21.24 26.00
C SER A 56 2.90 19.78 26.34
N ALA A 57 3.07 18.86 25.39
CA ALA A 57 2.70 17.46 25.54
C ALA A 57 3.87 16.60 26.02
N THR A 58 3.57 15.48 26.67
CA THR A 58 4.57 14.41 26.89
C THR A 58 4.98 13.79 25.55
N ILE A 59 6.08 13.02 25.56
CA ILE A 59 6.59 12.36 24.34
C ILE A 59 5.52 11.44 23.74
N ASP A 60 4.85 10.63 24.56
CA ASP A 60 3.84 9.68 24.10
C ASP A 60 2.60 10.39 23.54
N GLU A 61 2.16 11.48 24.19
CA GLU A 61 1.05 12.30 23.71
C GLU A 61 1.37 13.01 22.39
N ALA A 62 2.57 13.57 22.27
CA ALA A 62 3.03 14.21 21.04
C ALA A 62 3.10 13.20 19.88
N LEU A 63 3.64 12.01 20.12
CA LEU A 63 3.69 10.94 19.12
C LEU A 63 2.29 10.50 18.69
N SER A 64 1.40 10.26 19.64
CA SER A 64 0.01 9.88 19.36
C SER A 64 -0.69 10.96 18.53
N TYR A 65 -0.53 12.23 18.89
CA TYR A 65 -1.10 13.36 18.14
C TYR A 65 -0.60 13.42 16.70
N ILE A 66 0.72 13.31 16.47
CA ILE A 66 1.31 13.34 15.13
C ILE A 66 0.80 12.16 14.29
N VAL A 67 0.84 10.96 14.84
CA VAL A 67 0.43 9.73 14.14
C VAL A 67 -1.04 9.79 13.77
N ASN A 68 -1.91 10.14 14.72
CA ASN A 68 -3.35 10.23 14.48
C ASN A 68 -3.67 11.30 13.46
N THR A 69 -3.05 12.48 13.55
CA THR A 69 -3.23 13.57 12.58
C THR A 69 -2.89 13.11 11.14
N ILE A 70 -1.79 12.39 10.96
CA ILE A 70 -1.38 11.88 9.64
C ILE A 70 -2.35 10.80 9.14
N ILE A 71 -2.77 9.87 10.01
CA ILE A 71 -3.71 8.80 9.66
C ILE A 71 -5.06 9.38 9.26
N GLU A 72 -5.61 10.30 10.06
CA GLU A 72 -6.91 10.94 9.79
C GLU A 72 -6.89 11.77 8.50
N ALA A 73 -5.80 12.50 8.27
CA ALA A 73 -5.59 13.24 7.02
C ALA A 73 -5.53 12.28 5.83
N ALA A 74 -4.79 11.17 5.94
CA ALA A 74 -4.69 10.16 4.90
C ALA A 74 -6.04 9.49 4.61
N ASP A 75 -6.76 9.06 5.65
CA ASP A 75 -8.09 8.43 5.52
C ASP A 75 -9.12 9.36 4.89
N SER A 76 -9.02 10.65 5.16
CA SER A 76 -9.94 11.66 4.64
C SER A 76 -9.64 12.08 3.19
N SER A 77 -8.44 11.82 2.67
CA SER A 77 -7.96 12.41 1.42
C SER A 77 -7.39 11.42 0.40
N ILE A 78 -7.04 10.20 0.82
CA ILE A 78 -6.45 9.17 -0.02
C ILE A 78 -7.35 7.93 -0.01
N PRO A 79 -7.98 7.59 -1.14
CA PRO A 79 -8.83 6.40 -1.20
C PRO A 79 -8.01 5.12 -0.99
N LYS A 80 -8.59 4.14 -0.29
CA LYS A 80 -7.98 2.81 -0.08
C LYS A 80 -8.50 1.79 -1.09
N THR A 81 -7.68 0.82 -1.45
CA THR A 81 -8.11 -0.33 -2.25
C THR A 81 -9.18 -1.13 -1.51
N SER A 82 -10.18 -1.65 -2.22
CA SER A 82 -11.31 -2.38 -1.62
C SER A 82 -10.96 -3.78 -1.11
N GLY A 83 -9.70 -4.22 -1.25
CA GLY A 83 -9.25 -5.57 -0.89
C GLY A 83 -9.83 -6.70 -1.75
N LYS A 84 -10.86 -6.44 -2.58
CA LYS A 84 -11.46 -7.40 -3.52
C LYS A 84 -10.70 -7.41 -4.84
N ARG A 85 -10.38 -8.61 -5.34
CA ARG A 85 -9.93 -8.77 -6.74
C ARG A 85 -11.06 -8.34 -7.67
N ARG A 86 -10.71 -7.70 -8.78
CA ARG A 86 -11.63 -7.48 -9.91
C ARG A 86 -11.89 -8.87 -10.51
N ASN A 87 -13.14 -9.31 -10.49
CA ASN A 87 -13.59 -10.53 -11.17
C ASN A 87 -13.39 -10.40 -12.68
#